data_AF-A0A2W2AJ32-F1
#
_entry.id   AF-A0A2W2AJ32-F1
#
_cell.length_a   1.000
_cell.length_b   1.000
_cell.length_c   1.000
_cell.angle_alpha   90.00
_cell.angle_beta   90.00
_cell.angle_gamma   90.00
#
_symmetry.space_group_name_H-M   'P 1'
#
loop_
_entity.id
_entity.type
_entity.pdbx_description
1 polymer ?
#
loop_
_entity_poly.entity_id
_entity_poly.type
_entity_poly.pdbx_seq_one_letter_code
_entity_poly.pdbx_strand_id
1 'polypeptide(L)'
;MPLVAMMEDRALVNEQKEQIYGTQLWGDPVKDSVTGVVKPVWYFDPIGNPENVNKRRREAGFKTTVEEYAKEMGVPYVVKRPKWWMP
;
A
#
# COMPACT_ATOMS: atom_id res chain seq x y z
N MET A 1 -4.83 18.13 -2.70
CA MET A 1 -3.40 18.22 -2.37
C MET A 1 -2.80 16.80 -2.27
N PRO A 2 -2.61 16.07 -3.38
CA PRO A 2 -2.18 14.67 -3.32
C PRO A 2 -0.81 14.46 -2.68
N LEU A 3 0.12 15.40 -2.86
CA LEU A 3 1.48 15.31 -2.31
C LEU A 3 1.50 15.28 -0.78
N VAL A 4 0.64 16.05 -0.11
CA VAL A 4 0.54 16.07 1.36
C VAL A 4 0.06 14.71 1.88
N ALA A 5 -1.00 14.17 1.27
CA ALA A 5 -1.54 12.85 1.60
C ALA A 5 -0.51 11.71 1.39
N MET A 6 0.31 11.79 0.33
CA MET A 6 1.39 10.82 0.11
C MET A 6 2.50 10.93 1.17
N MET A 7 2.84 12.15 1.61
CA MET A 7 3.83 12.35 2.68
C MET A 7 3.31 11.90 4.04
N GLU A 8 2.02 12.06 4.31
CA GLU A 8 1.35 11.58 5.51
C GLU A 8 1.38 10.05 5.58
N ASP A 9 0.95 9.37 4.52
CA ASP A 9 1.04 7.89 4.44
C ASP A 9 2.50 7.43 4.62
N ARG A 10 3.49 8.13 4.05
CA ARG A 10 4.91 7.81 4.24
C ARG A 10 5.35 7.94 5.70
N ALA A 11 4.94 8.99 6.39
CA ALA A 11 5.24 9.16 7.81
C ALA A 11 4.61 8.03 8.64
N LEU A 12 3.35 7.68 8.36
CA LEU A 12 2.64 6.59 9.05
C LEU A 12 3.33 5.23 8.86
N VAL A 13 3.70 4.88 7.62
CA VAL A 13 4.41 3.61 7.36
C VAL A 13 5.76 3.57 8.07
N ASN A 14 6.51 4.66 8.09
CA ASN A 14 7.78 4.74 8.82
C ASN A 14 7.59 4.54 10.34
N GLU A 15 6.44 4.95 10.87
CA GLU A 15 6.03 4.73 12.27
C GLU A 15 5.35 3.37 12.50
N GLN A 16 5.33 2.48 11.51
CA GLN A 16 4.65 1.17 11.56
C GLN A 16 3.16 1.32 11.88
N LYS A 17 2.50 2.31 11.26
CA LYS A 17 1.07 2.56 11.36
C LYS A 17 0.38 2.30 10.02
N GLU A 18 -0.93 2.10 10.09
CA GLU A 18 -1.76 1.96 8.90
C GLU A 18 -1.82 3.28 8.12
N GLN A 19 -1.80 3.17 6.80
CA GLN A 19 -1.98 4.24 5.85
C GLN A 19 -3.44 4.73 5.81
N ILE A 20 -3.63 5.97 5.41
CA ILE A 20 -4.94 6.60 5.24
C ILE A 20 -5.38 6.52 3.77
N TYR A 21 -4.47 6.72 2.83
CA TYR A 21 -4.79 6.90 1.40
C TYR A 21 -4.32 5.76 0.50
N GLY A 22 -3.48 4.86 1.02
CA GLY A 22 -2.96 3.71 0.29
C GLY A 22 -1.99 4.13 -0.83
N THR A 23 -0.92 4.84 -0.46
CA THR A 23 0.05 5.38 -1.42
C THR A 23 1.45 4.75 -1.33
N GLN A 24 1.75 4.07 -0.23
CA GLN A 24 3.02 3.38 -0.01
C GLN A 24 2.88 1.87 -0.21
N LEU A 25 3.95 1.30 -0.74
CA LEU A 25 4.12 -0.12 -0.99
C LEU A 25 5.41 -0.59 -0.31
N TRP A 26 5.39 -1.84 0.13
CA TRP A 26 6.55 -2.54 0.65
C TRP A 26 6.90 -3.73 -0.26
N GLY A 27 8.19 -3.98 -0.44
CA GLY A 27 8.71 -5.10 -1.22
C GLY A 27 9.42 -6.10 -0.31
N ASP A 28 8.89 -7.31 -0.19
CA ASP A 28 9.60 -8.41 0.49
C ASP A 28 10.41 -9.20 -0.56
N PRO A 29 11.68 -9.53 -0.29
CA PRO A 29 12.46 -10.40 -1.16
C PRO A 29 11.89 -11.82 -1.11
N VAL A 30 11.50 -12.35 -2.26
CA VAL A 30 11.01 -13.72 -2.38
C VAL A 30 11.95 -14.49 -3.31
N LYS A 31 12.45 -15.62 -2.81
CA LYS A 31 13.25 -16.55 -3.61
C LYS A 31 12.32 -17.51 -4.34
N ASP A 32 12.45 -17.54 -5.67
CA ASP A 32 11.79 -18.52 -6.50
C ASP A 32 12.35 -19.92 -6.20
N SER A 33 11.47 -20.87 -5.86
CA SER A 33 11.87 -22.21 -5.41
C SER A 33 12.41 -23.10 -6.52
N VAL A 34 12.13 -22.77 -7.79
CA VAL A 34 12.53 -23.54 -8.96
C VAL A 34 13.85 -23.04 -9.53
N THR A 35 13.97 -21.72 -9.69
CA THR A 35 15.11 -21.06 -10.35
C THR A 35 16.15 -20.53 -9.36
N GLY A 36 15.79 -20.38 -8.09
CA GLY A 36 16.65 -19.81 -7.05
C GLY A 36 16.84 -18.29 -7.13
N VAL A 37 16.22 -17.63 -8.11
CA VAL A 37 16.31 -16.17 -8.31
C VAL A 37 15.50 -15.45 -7.24
N VAL A 38 16.09 -14.42 -6.63
CA VAL A 38 15.40 -13.55 -5.67
C VAL A 38 14.78 -12.37 -6.42
N LYS A 39 13.48 -12.16 -6.25
CA LYS A 39 12.75 -11.00 -6.78
C LYS A 39 11.90 -10.36 -5.69
N PRO A 40 11.74 -9.03 -5.69
CA PRO A 40 10.83 -8.38 -4.75
C PRO A 40 9.38 -8.69 -5.14
N VAL A 41 8.57 -9.07 -4.15
CA VAL A 41 7.12 -9.08 -4.27
C VAL A 41 6.60 -7.83 -3.57
N TRP A 42 6.04 -6.92 -4.36
CA TRP A 42 5.46 -5.67 -3.87
C TRP A 42 4.03 -5.89 -3.39
N TYR A 43 3.65 -5.16 -2.35
CA TYR A 43 2.29 -5.09 -1.84
C TYR A 43 2.08 -3.76 -1.10
N PHE A 44 0.83 -3.34 -0.93
CA PHE A 44 0.51 -2.14 -0.16
C PHE A 44 0.80 -2.36 1.34
N ASP A 45 1.43 -1.38 1.99
CA ASP A 45 1.42 -1.34 3.45
C ASP A 45 -0.02 -1.28 3.97
N PRO A 46 -0.31 -1.76 5.19
CA PRO A 46 -1.67 -1.84 5.72
C PRO A 46 -2.42 -0.51 5.58
N ILE A 47 -3.68 -0.56 5.15
CA ILE A 47 -4.54 0.62 4.96
C ILE A 47 -5.68 0.53 5.97
N GLY A 48 -5.86 1.55 6.79
CA GLY A 48 -6.90 1.55 7.82
C GLY A 48 -8.27 1.84 7.22
N ASN A 49 -9.28 1.03 7.53
CA ASN A 49 -10.62 1.11 6.91
C ASN A 49 -10.52 1.18 5.37
N PRO A 50 -10.07 0.09 4.73
CA PRO A 50 -9.88 0.03 3.28
C PRO A 50 -11.20 0.23 2.52
N GLU A 51 -12.34 -0.13 3.11
CA GLU A 51 -13.67 0.08 2.53
C GLU A 51 -14.00 1.56 2.27
N ASN A 52 -13.39 2.49 3.01
CA ASN A 52 -13.58 3.94 2.80
C ASN A 52 -12.36 4.64 2.18
N VAL A 53 -11.30 3.92 1.78
CA VAL A 53 -10.06 4.53 1.28
C VAL A 53 -10.31 5.42 0.05
N ASN A 54 -11.15 4.98 -0.88
CA ASN A 54 -11.43 5.71 -2.11
C ASN A 54 -12.21 7.01 -1.88
N LYS A 55 -13.02 7.06 -0.81
CA LYS A 55 -13.66 8.31 -0.37
C LYS A 55 -12.61 9.32 0.07
N ARG A 56 -11.69 8.92 0.96
CA ARG A 56 -10.58 9.76 1.45
C ARG A 56 -9.66 10.21 0.31
N ARG A 57 -9.36 9.31 -0.64
CA ARG A 57 -8.57 9.64 -1.85
C ARG A 57 -9.24 10.76 -2.67
N ARG A 58 -10.54 10.65 -2.91
CA ARG A 58 -11.28 11.69 -3.65
C ARG A 58 -11.26 13.03 -2.91
N GLU A 59 -11.50 13.02 -1.61
CA GLU A 59 -11.48 14.21 -0.75
C GLU A 59 -10.09 14.88 -0.71
N ALA A 60 -9.01 14.10 -0.74
CA ALA A 60 -7.63 14.59 -0.84
C ALA A 60 -7.23 15.08 -2.25
N GLY A 61 -8.06 14.82 -3.26
CA GLY A 61 -7.86 15.26 -4.64
C GLY A 61 -7.09 14.27 -5.53
N PHE A 62 -7.01 12.99 -5.15
CA PHE A 62 -6.54 11.94 -6.05
C PHE A 62 -7.57 11.71 -7.16
N LYS A 63 -7.09 11.49 -8.38
CA LYS A 63 -7.93 11.19 -9.55
C LYS A 63 -8.21 9.70 -9.74
N THR A 64 -7.44 8.85 -9.06
CA THR A 64 -7.50 7.39 -9.17
C THR A 64 -7.96 6.77 -7.87
N THR A 65 -8.67 5.65 -7.98
CA THR A 65 -8.91 4.75 -6.84
C THR A 65 -7.60 4.06 -6.41
N VAL A 66 -7.61 3.41 -5.25
CA VAL A 66 -6.45 2.63 -4.80
C VAL A 66 -6.21 1.41 -5.72
N GLU A 67 -7.26 0.84 -6.29
CA GLU A 67 -7.19 -0.28 -7.24
C GLU A 67 -6.61 0.14 -8.59
N GLU A 68 -7.01 1.31 -9.10
CA GLU A 68 -6.43 1.89 -10.32
C GLU A 68 -4.95 2.22 -10.10
N TYR A 69 -4.62 2.81 -8.95
CA TYR A 69 -3.22 3.07 -8.58
C TYR A 69 -2.40 1.79 -8.44
N ALA A 70 -2.95 0.73 -7.86
CA ALA A 70 -2.31 -0.59 -7.80
C ALA A 70 -2.01 -1.13 -9.20
N LYS A 71 -2.96 -1.00 -10.13
CA LYS A 71 -2.79 -1.38 -11.53
C LYS A 71 -1.71 -0.56 -12.23
N GLU A 72 -1.65 0.75 -12.01
CA GLU A 72 -0.58 1.63 -12.51
C GLU A 72 0.81 1.20 -11.99
N MET A 73 0.88 0.75 -10.75
CA MET A 73 2.10 0.26 -10.12
C MET A 73 2.47 -1.18 -10.53
N GLY A 74 1.60 -1.88 -11.26
CA GLY A 74 1.80 -3.29 -11.61
C GLY A 74 1.76 -4.23 -10.40
N VAL A 75 1.04 -3.84 -9.35
CA VAL A 75 0.93 -4.59 -8.08
C VAL A 75 -0.51 -5.02 -7.85
N PRO A 76 -0.78 -6.27 -7.42
CA PRO A 76 -2.13 -6.66 -7.05
C PRO A 76 -2.60 -5.89 -5.81
N TYR A 77 -3.80 -5.33 -5.88
CA TYR A 77 -4.43 -4.75 -4.69
C TYR A 77 -4.96 -5.86 -3.79
N VAL A 78 -4.27 -6.07 -2.67
CA VAL A 78 -4.66 -7.04 -1.64
C VAL A 78 -4.71 -6.31 -0.32
N VAL A 79 -5.89 -6.31 0.31
CA VAL A 79 -6.06 -5.81 1.68
C VAL A 79 -5.36 -6.78 2.62
N LYS A 80 -4.16 -6.41 3.09
CA LYS A 80 -3.44 -7.15 4.12
C LYS A 80 -3.72 -6.54 5.49
N ARG A 81 -3.97 -7.39 6.47
CA ARG A 81 -3.97 -6.99 7.89
C ARG A 81 -2.53 -6.73 8.34
N PRO A 82 -2.30 -5.80 9.29
CA PRO A 82 -0.96 -5.46 9.71
C PRO A 82 -0.16 -6.65 10.24
N LYS A 83 1.15 -6.68 9.95
CA LYS A 83 2.06 -7.75 10.43
C LYS A 83 2.12 -7.83 11.95
N TRP A 84 1.93 -6.72 12.67
CA TRP A 84 1.83 -6.65 14.14
C TRP A 84 0.51 -7.21 14.72
N TRP A 85 -0.44 -7.63 13.87
CA TRP A 85 -1.67 -8.32 14.27
C TRP A 85 -1.55 -9.86 14.22
N MET A 86 -0.40 -10.38 13.76
CA MET A 86 -0.13 -11.81 13.79
C MET A 86 0.52 -12.14 15.16
N PRO A 87 -0.15 -12.94 16.02
CA PRO A 87 0.37 -13.32 17.33
C PRO A 87 1.64 -14.17 17.25
#